data_AF-A0A1G2N5Y6-F1
#
_entry.id   AF-A0A1G2N5Y6-F1
#
_cell.length_a   1.000
_cell.length_b   1.000
_cell.length_c   1.000
_cell.angle_alpha   90.00
_cell.angle_beta   90.00
_cell.angle_gamma   90.00
#
_symmetry.space_group_name_H-M   'P 1'
#
loop_
_entity.id
_entity.type
_entity.pdbx_description
1 polymer ?
#
loop_
_entity_poly.entity_id
_entity_poly.type
_entity_poly.pdbx_seq_one_letter_code
_entity_poly.pdbx_strand_id
1 'polypeptide(L)'
;MNMNNYDLKIGACIMVHNMASFVGACVQSLQWTDGIFIYDDHSTDGSVEVAQSQSEIPIKVEYSKNKDVAFKRGELETRNYVIDQAFKELGVDILVIADADELFSSSLRPKIIDSFKNSNTDGIAFSIWHLYDEKQYIHFWETKINGVDMIDPHTRIIKKGRHFIPLLEDGSHPILEPTKHTVCFHGPFHFHLKYYHKSTLPNYSIYFLPERPRKEDVLPYLRPLPFELSNDVKLALSLVDWDNLPSYKETPHHSSDRVKFTDPGEALIHPKDKNI
;
A
#
# COMPACT_ATOMS: atom_id res chain seq x y z
N MET A 1 7.93 30.86 19.06
CA MET A 1 8.83 29.76 19.48
C MET A 1 9.43 29.18 18.23
N ASN A 2 10.74 29.35 18.03
CA ASN A 2 11.44 28.68 16.93
C ASN A 2 11.39 27.18 17.19
N MET A 3 10.66 26.43 16.37
CA MET A 3 10.83 24.98 16.33
C MET A 3 12.28 24.74 15.92
N ASN A 4 13.09 24.24 16.85
CA ASN A 4 14.41 23.70 16.55
C ASN A 4 14.27 22.75 15.35
N ASN A 5 15.21 22.83 14.40
CA ASN A 5 15.40 21.87 13.30
C ASN A 5 15.66 20.48 13.89
N TYR A 6 14.61 19.83 14.40
CA TYR A 6 14.64 18.39 14.62
C TYR A 6 14.52 17.77 13.24
N ASP A 7 15.57 17.09 12.79
CA ASP A 7 15.51 16.27 11.57
C ASP A 7 14.48 15.17 11.81
N LEU A 8 13.31 15.34 11.19
CA LEU A 8 12.19 14.42 11.25
C LEU A 8 12.62 13.05 10.74
N LYS A 9 12.55 12.02 11.58
CA LYS A 9 12.88 10.64 11.18
C LYS A 9 11.67 9.93 10.61
N ILE A 10 11.82 9.38 9.40
CA ILE A 10 10.78 8.69 8.65
C ILE A 10 11.17 7.23 8.49
N GLY A 11 10.40 6.32 9.08
CA GLY A 11 10.56 4.88 8.85
C GLY A 11 9.54 4.34 7.86
N ALA A 12 9.79 3.16 7.32
CA ALA A 12 8.77 2.36 6.65
C ALA A 12 8.45 1.08 7.43
N CYS A 13 7.23 0.59 7.28
CA CYS A 13 6.77 -0.68 7.81
C CYS A 13 6.14 -1.51 6.71
N ILE A 14 6.59 -2.75 6.56
CA ILE A 14 6.11 -3.70 5.56
C ILE A 14 5.65 -4.97 6.28
N MET A 15 4.42 -5.42 6.01
CA MET A 15 3.98 -6.77 6.34
C MET A 15 4.15 -7.65 5.11
N VAL A 16 4.74 -8.83 5.27
CA VAL A 16 5.06 -9.71 4.15
C VAL A 16 4.66 -11.16 4.43
N HIS A 17 4.08 -11.81 3.42
CA HIS A 17 3.82 -13.25 3.40
C HIS A 17 3.97 -13.77 1.97
N ASN A 18 5.04 -14.50 1.69
CA ASN A 18 5.33 -15.07 0.37
C ASN A 18 5.28 -14.04 -0.78
N MET A 19 5.99 -12.92 -0.64
CA MET A 19 6.06 -11.86 -1.65
C MET A 19 7.48 -11.65 -2.19
N ALA A 20 8.31 -12.69 -2.28
CA ALA A 20 9.68 -12.57 -2.79
C ALA A 20 9.74 -11.91 -4.17
N SER A 21 8.71 -12.11 -5.00
CA SER A 21 8.61 -11.52 -6.34
C SER A 21 8.41 -10.00 -6.37
N PHE A 22 7.93 -9.39 -5.28
CA PHE A 22 7.55 -7.97 -5.23
C PHE A 22 8.26 -7.18 -4.14
N VAL A 23 8.57 -7.81 -3.00
CA VAL A 23 9.10 -7.13 -1.81
C VAL A 23 10.43 -6.43 -2.09
N GLY A 24 11.24 -6.96 -3.01
CA GLY A 24 12.48 -6.30 -3.46
C GLY A 24 12.21 -4.94 -4.11
N ALA A 25 11.20 -4.86 -4.99
CA ALA A 25 10.77 -3.61 -5.61
C ALA A 25 10.19 -2.62 -4.58
N CYS A 26 9.35 -3.12 -3.66
CA CYS A 26 8.80 -2.32 -2.55
C CYS A 26 9.92 -1.69 -1.72
N VAL A 27 10.88 -2.49 -1.25
CA VAL A 27 12.06 -2.04 -0.48
C VAL A 27 12.90 -1.05 -1.28
N GLN A 28 13.15 -1.31 -2.56
CA GLN A 28 13.89 -0.40 -3.43
C GLN A 28 13.20 0.98 -3.53
N SER A 29 11.87 1.02 -3.58
CA SER A 29 11.13 2.28 -3.62
C SER A 29 11.17 3.06 -2.30
N LEU A 30 11.52 2.41 -1.19
CA LEU A 30 11.53 2.99 0.16
C LEU A 30 12.93 3.39 0.66
N GLN A 31 13.97 3.32 -0.19
CA GLN A 31 15.35 3.65 0.18
C GLN A 31 15.56 5.11 0.64
N TRP A 32 14.59 5.99 0.40
CA TRP A 32 14.61 7.36 0.91
C TRP A 32 14.18 7.48 2.38
N THR A 33 13.75 6.39 3.03
CA THR A 33 13.44 6.37 4.47
C THR A 33 14.70 6.18 5.33
N ASP A 34 14.60 6.46 6.62
CA ASP A 34 15.70 6.34 7.57
C ASP A 34 15.86 4.90 8.12
N GLY A 35 14.94 4.00 7.77
CA GLY A 35 14.97 2.57 8.10
C GLY A 35 13.65 1.86 7.80
N ILE A 36 13.70 0.54 7.63
CA ILE A 36 12.53 -0.30 7.31
C ILE A 36 12.34 -1.34 8.42
N PHE A 37 11.10 -1.49 8.87
CA PHE A 37 10.66 -2.59 9.72
C PHE A 37 9.86 -3.58 8.87
N ILE A 38 10.28 -4.83 8.85
CA ILE A 38 9.58 -5.92 8.16
C ILE A 38 9.01 -6.87 9.19
N TYR A 39 7.70 -7.08 9.12
CA TYR A 39 7.02 -8.16 9.82
C TYR A 39 6.77 -9.31 8.84
N ASP A 40 7.51 -10.40 9.00
CA ASP A 40 7.36 -11.61 8.19
C ASP A 40 6.33 -12.55 8.81
N ASP A 41 5.25 -12.82 8.09
CA ASP A 41 4.16 -13.67 8.53
C ASP A 41 4.31 -15.11 8.03
N HIS A 42 5.46 -15.72 8.31
CA HIS A 42 5.82 -17.10 7.90
C HIS A 42 6.00 -17.26 6.40
N SER A 43 6.80 -16.39 5.77
CA SER A 43 7.17 -16.62 4.39
C SER A 43 8.04 -17.88 4.25
N THR A 44 7.92 -18.53 3.10
CA THR A 44 8.64 -19.76 2.73
C THR A 44 9.36 -19.65 1.40
N ASP A 45 9.34 -18.46 0.79
CA ASP A 45 9.82 -18.17 -0.56
C ASP A 45 11.07 -17.28 -0.59
N GLY A 46 11.67 -17.00 0.56
CA GLY A 46 12.85 -16.13 0.66
C GLY A 46 12.53 -14.62 0.69
N SER A 47 11.29 -14.23 0.99
CA SER A 47 10.85 -12.83 1.02
C SER A 47 11.78 -11.91 1.83
N VAL A 48 12.21 -12.35 3.02
CA VAL A 48 13.06 -11.53 3.90
C VAL A 48 14.47 -11.39 3.32
N GLU A 49 15.04 -12.47 2.79
CA GLU A 49 16.36 -12.47 2.17
C GLU A 49 16.39 -11.56 0.94
N VAL A 50 15.35 -11.61 0.10
CA VAL A 50 15.18 -10.69 -1.03
C VAL A 50 15.12 -9.26 -0.53
N ALA A 51 14.25 -8.96 0.45
CA ALA A 51 14.11 -7.62 1.00
C ALA A 51 15.44 -7.06 1.54
N GLN A 52 16.19 -7.86 2.32
CA GLN A 52 17.49 -7.45 2.84
C GLN A 52 18.53 -7.24 1.74
N SER A 53 18.52 -8.06 0.68
CA SER A 53 19.48 -7.94 -0.43
C SER A 53 19.28 -6.68 -1.28
N GLN A 54 18.07 -6.10 -1.28
CA GLN A 54 17.72 -4.90 -2.06
C GLN A 54 17.82 -3.60 -1.25
N SER A 55 18.29 -3.65 0.00
CA SER A 55 18.34 -2.48 0.87
C SER A 55 19.74 -1.99 1.14
N GLU A 56 19.95 -0.69 0.95
CA GLU A 56 21.14 0.05 1.38
C GLU A 56 20.93 0.70 2.76
N ILE A 57 19.66 0.84 3.19
CA ILE A 57 19.28 1.37 4.51
C ILE A 57 19.01 0.24 5.52
N PRO A 58 19.06 0.52 6.84
CA PRO A 58 18.85 -0.49 7.87
C PRO A 58 17.46 -1.14 7.79
N ILE A 59 17.44 -2.48 7.81
CA ILE A 59 16.22 -3.28 7.95
C ILE A 59 16.22 -3.98 9.30
N LYS A 60 15.11 -3.83 10.04
CA LYS A 60 14.78 -4.67 11.19
C LYS A 60 13.69 -5.66 10.80
N VAL A 61 13.85 -6.91 11.20
CA VAL A 61 12.90 -7.99 10.88
C VAL A 61 12.34 -8.58 12.16
N GLU A 62 11.03 -8.72 12.21
CA GLU A 62 10.34 -9.55 13.18
C GLU A 62 9.60 -10.68 12.45
N TYR A 63 9.72 -11.90 12.97
CA TYR A 63 8.98 -13.04 12.47
C TYR A 63 7.75 -13.29 13.35
N SER A 64 6.61 -13.48 12.69
CA SER A 64 5.33 -13.81 13.33
C SER A 64 5.49 -15.02 14.26
N LYS A 65 5.01 -14.88 15.50
CA LYS A 65 5.02 -15.98 16.49
C LYS A 65 3.71 -16.76 16.49
N ASN A 66 2.69 -16.25 15.82
CA ASN A 66 1.40 -16.92 15.69
C ASN A 66 1.54 -18.12 14.74
N LYS A 67 0.77 -19.20 14.89
CA LYS A 67 0.82 -20.33 13.95
C LYS A 67 -0.04 -20.10 12.70
N ASP A 68 -1.03 -19.22 12.82
CA ASP A 68 -1.89 -18.81 11.72
C ASP A 68 -1.39 -17.50 11.12
N VAL A 69 -1.48 -17.39 9.80
CA VAL A 69 -1.23 -16.13 9.08
C VAL A 69 -2.26 -15.07 9.52
N ALA A 70 -1.83 -13.82 9.66
CA ALA A 70 -2.64 -12.67 10.08
C ALA A 70 -3.91 -12.51 9.25
N PHE A 71 -3.83 -12.85 7.96
CA PHE A 71 -4.95 -12.83 7.02
C PHE A 71 -6.06 -13.84 7.32
N LYS A 72 -5.80 -14.88 8.13
CA LYS A 72 -6.83 -15.86 8.52
C LYS A 72 -7.67 -15.41 9.72
N ARG A 73 -7.05 -14.71 10.68
CA ARG A 73 -7.70 -14.13 11.88
C ARG A 73 -6.83 -13.02 12.46
N GLY A 74 -7.47 -11.91 12.85
CA GLY A 74 -6.83 -10.85 13.62
C GLY A 74 -5.95 -9.91 12.79
N GLU A 75 -6.33 -9.62 11.54
CA GLU A 75 -5.60 -8.70 10.66
C GLU A 75 -5.49 -7.30 11.30
N LEU A 76 -6.57 -6.82 11.92
CA LEU A 76 -6.60 -5.53 12.60
C LEU A 76 -5.60 -5.45 13.77
N GLU A 77 -5.64 -6.43 14.68
CA GLU A 77 -4.76 -6.49 15.84
C GLU A 77 -3.30 -6.65 15.41
N THR A 78 -3.04 -7.47 14.39
CA THR A 78 -1.69 -7.68 13.86
C THR A 78 -1.15 -6.40 13.23
N ARG A 79 -1.92 -5.74 12.36
CA ARG A 79 -1.50 -4.47 11.73
C ARG A 79 -1.19 -3.40 12.78
N ASN A 80 -2.02 -3.28 13.82
CA ASN A 80 -1.80 -2.34 14.91
C ASN A 80 -0.56 -2.68 15.76
N TYR A 81 -0.37 -3.95 16.10
CA TYR A 81 0.84 -4.42 16.77
C TYR A 81 2.11 -4.08 15.97
N VAL A 82 2.07 -4.36 14.66
CA VAL A 82 3.18 -4.16 13.74
C VAL A 82 3.55 -2.68 13.63
N ILE A 83 2.57 -1.77 13.51
CA ILE A 83 2.83 -0.32 13.54
C ILE A 83 3.53 0.10 14.84
N ASP A 84 3.02 -0.36 15.99
CA ASP A 84 3.58 0.01 17.29
C ASP A 84 5.02 -0.51 17.46
N GLN A 85 5.30 -1.73 17.00
CA GLN A 85 6.66 -2.26 16.99
C GLN A 85 7.56 -1.48 16.03
N ALA A 86 7.09 -1.13 14.81
CA ALA A 86 7.89 -0.37 13.85
C ALA A 86 8.33 0.99 14.41
N PHE A 87 7.42 1.75 15.04
CA PHE A 87 7.77 3.00 15.70
C PHE A 87 8.81 2.81 16.82
N LYS A 88 8.62 1.79 17.65
CA LYS A 88 9.51 1.48 18.77
C LYS A 88 10.89 1.06 18.31
N GLU A 89 10.95 0.15 17.34
CA GLU A 89 12.18 -0.47 16.88
C GLU A 89 12.99 0.48 16.00
N LEU A 90 12.36 1.24 15.11
CA LEU A 90 13.09 2.20 14.27
C LEU A 90 13.42 3.50 15.02
N GLY A 91 12.67 3.85 16.07
CA GLY A 91 12.85 5.12 16.78
C GLY A 91 12.58 6.33 15.89
N VAL A 92 11.50 6.25 15.11
CA VAL A 92 11.10 7.23 14.09
C VAL A 92 9.92 8.08 14.56
N ASP A 93 9.75 9.25 13.96
CA ASP A 93 8.65 10.17 14.26
C ASP A 93 7.42 9.90 13.39
N ILE A 94 7.68 9.49 12.15
CA ILE A 94 6.68 9.24 11.11
C ILE A 94 6.90 7.84 10.53
N LEU A 95 5.81 7.15 10.24
CA LEU A 95 5.83 5.82 9.62
C LEU A 95 5.09 5.84 8.29
N VAL A 96 5.75 5.34 7.25
CA VAL A 96 5.16 4.94 5.97
C VAL A 96 4.74 3.47 6.11
N ILE A 97 3.48 3.17 5.84
CA ILE A 97 2.96 1.81 5.86
C ILE A 97 2.84 1.37 4.42
N ALA A 98 3.44 0.23 4.09
CA ALA A 98 3.45 -0.31 2.74
C ALA A 98 3.02 -1.77 2.77
N ASP A 99 2.13 -2.14 1.85
CA ASP A 99 1.96 -3.55 1.51
C ASP A 99 3.12 -3.98 0.57
N ALA A 100 3.52 -5.26 0.57
CA ALA A 100 4.73 -5.72 -0.11
C ALA A 100 4.68 -5.65 -1.66
N ASP A 101 3.51 -5.39 -2.23
CA ASP A 101 3.22 -5.16 -3.65
C ASP A 101 2.94 -3.68 -3.98
N GLU A 102 3.25 -2.76 -3.06
CA GLU A 102 3.15 -1.32 -3.26
C GLU A 102 4.51 -0.66 -3.48
N LEU A 103 4.54 0.43 -4.26
CA LEU A 103 5.72 1.29 -4.46
C LEU A 103 5.43 2.73 -4.03
N PHE A 104 6.45 3.39 -3.49
CA PHE A 104 6.39 4.79 -3.06
C PHE A 104 7.48 5.64 -3.73
N SER A 105 7.10 6.76 -4.34
CA SER A 105 8.09 7.68 -4.94
C SER A 105 8.87 8.44 -3.85
N SER A 106 10.18 8.55 -4.01
CA SER A 106 11.07 9.40 -3.20
C SER A 106 10.72 10.89 -3.21
N SER A 107 9.96 11.34 -4.21
CA SER A 107 9.36 12.68 -4.23
C SER A 107 8.40 12.95 -3.05
N LEU A 108 8.02 11.89 -2.33
CA LEU A 108 7.19 11.94 -1.13
C LEU A 108 7.94 12.46 0.09
N ARG A 109 9.25 12.19 0.23
CA ARG A 109 10.04 12.62 1.39
C ARG A 109 9.90 14.12 1.70
N PRO A 110 10.13 15.05 0.74
CA PRO A 110 9.96 16.48 1.02
C PRO A 110 8.50 16.84 1.39
N LYS A 111 7.50 16.16 0.79
CA LYS A 111 6.09 16.40 1.13
C LYS A 111 5.77 15.99 2.55
N ILE A 112 6.29 14.86 3.02
CA ILE A 112 6.15 14.41 4.41
C ILE A 112 6.74 15.45 5.35
N ILE A 113 7.98 15.86 5.11
CA ILE A 113 8.67 16.86 5.93
C ILE A 113 7.85 18.16 5.99
N ASP A 114 7.39 18.67 4.84
CA ASP A 114 6.60 19.89 4.77
C ASP A 114 5.25 19.77 5.47
N SER A 115 4.53 18.66 5.26
CA SER A 115 3.23 18.42 5.89
C SER A 115 3.31 18.32 7.41
N PHE A 116 4.38 17.72 7.94
CA PHE A 116 4.55 17.54 9.38
C PHE A 116 5.27 18.68 10.10
N LYS A 117 5.69 19.74 9.39
CA LYS A 117 6.01 21.05 10.01
C LYS A 117 4.81 21.62 10.79
N ASN A 118 3.59 21.33 10.33
CA ASN A 118 2.39 21.61 11.10
C ASN A 118 2.22 20.53 12.19
N SER A 119 2.26 20.95 13.45
CA SER A 119 2.14 20.06 14.61
C SER A 119 0.84 19.26 14.61
N ASN A 120 -0.22 19.79 14.00
CA ASN A 120 -1.55 19.19 14.00
C ASN A 120 -1.73 18.08 12.96
N THR A 121 -0.88 18.00 11.93
CA THR A 121 -0.97 16.94 10.91
C THR A 121 -0.80 15.57 11.58
N ASP A 122 -1.72 14.65 11.37
CA ASP A 122 -1.73 13.32 12.00
C ASP A 122 -1.47 12.17 11.02
N GLY A 123 -1.65 12.42 9.73
CA GLY A 123 -1.38 11.46 8.67
C GLY A 123 -1.42 12.11 7.29
N ILE A 124 -1.11 11.29 6.28
CA ILE A 124 -1.21 11.67 4.88
C ILE A 124 -1.89 10.55 4.09
N ALA A 125 -2.89 10.94 3.31
CA ALA A 125 -3.58 10.10 2.35
C ALA A 125 -3.20 10.47 0.92
N PHE A 126 -3.15 9.46 0.06
CA PHE A 126 -2.74 9.61 -1.34
C PHE A 126 -3.71 8.89 -2.25
N SER A 127 -3.80 9.35 -3.50
CA SER A 127 -4.36 8.51 -4.56
C SER A 127 -3.47 7.31 -4.82
N ILE A 128 -4.08 6.16 -5.09
CA ILE A 128 -3.39 4.94 -5.49
C ILE A 128 -3.50 4.77 -6.99
N TRP A 129 -2.35 4.51 -7.61
CA TRP A 129 -2.29 4.16 -9.03
C TRP A 129 -2.11 2.66 -9.17
N HIS A 130 -3.21 1.95 -9.42
CA HIS A 130 -3.22 0.52 -9.73
C HIS A 130 -2.62 0.28 -11.11
N LEU A 131 -1.31 0.13 -11.18
CA LEU A 131 -0.59 0.02 -12.45
C LEU A 131 -1.08 -1.21 -13.20
N TYR A 132 -1.41 -1.02 -14.48
CA TYR A 132 -1.69 -2.12 -15.40
C TYR A 132 -0.47 -2.40 -16.29
N ASP A 133 0.23 -1.35 -16.69
CA ASP A 133 1.56 -1.38 -17.28
C ASP A 133 2.28 -0.06 -16.94
N GLU A 134 3.44 0.19 -17.56
CA GLU A 134 4.23 1.42 -17.35
C GLU A 134 3.55 2.71 -17.87
N LYS A 135 2.45 2.60 -18.63
CA LYS A 135 1.76 3.70 -19.32
C LYS A 135 0.27 3.78 -18.97
N GLN A 136 -0.31 2.74 -18.39
CA GLN A 136 -1.72 2.61 -18.11
C GLN A 136 -1.95 2.16 -16.67
N TYR A 137 -3.03 2.65 -16.08
CA TYR A 137 -3.51 2.21 -14.78
C TYR A 137 -4.99 1.87 -14.83
N ILE A 138 -5.44 1.08 -13.87
CA ILE A 138 -6.85 0.80 -13.65
C ILE A 138 -7.42 1.96 -12.81
N HIS A 139 -8.25 2.78 -13.43
CA HIS A 139 -8.96 3.86 -12.79
C HIS A 139 -10.29 3.33 -12.26
N PHE A 140 -10.43 3.30 -10.94
CA PHE A 140 -11.69 3.08 -10.28
C PHE A 140 -11.77 3.93 -9.02
N TRP A 141 -12.99 4.26 -8.64
CA TRP A 141 -13.32 4.96 -7.41
C TRP A 141 -12.59 6.30 -7.21
N GLU A 142 -13.23 7.37 -7.66
CA GLU A 142 -12.86 8.73 -7.28
C GLU A 142 -13.67 9.17 -6.05
N THR A 143 -13.02 9.83 -5.09
CA THR A 143 -13.69 10.44 -3.96
C THR A 143 -12.96 11.68 -3.47
N LYS A 144 -13.66 12.50 -2.68
CA LYS A 144 -13.13 13.75 -2.12
C LYS A 144 -12.87 13.60 -0.64
N ILE A 145 -11.62 13.72 -0.22
CA ILE A 145 -11.22 13.71 1.19
C ILE A 145 -10.54 15.03 1.51
N ASN A 146 -11.01 15.70 2.56
CA ASN A 146 -10.51 17.01 3.01
C ASN A 146 -10.36 18.04 1.87
N GLY A 147 -11.30 18.02 0.92
CA GLY A 147 -11.36 18.96 -0.21
C GLY A 147 -10.53 18.57 -1.45
N VAL A 148 -9.87 17.41 -1.44
CA VAL A 148 -9.03 16.93 -2.56
C VAL A 148 -9.70 15.72 -3.22
N ASP A 149 -9.93 15.81 -4.54
CA ASP A 149 -10.37 14.70 -5.37
C ASP A 149 -9.22 13.71 -5.59
N MET A 150 -9.44 12.44 -5.28
CA MET A 150 -8.44 11.37 -5.29
C MET A 150 -9.00 10.05 -5.81
N ILE A 151 -8.12 9.20 -6.31
CA ILE A 151 -8.42 7.85 -6.84
C ILE A 151 -8.04 6.81 -5.78
N ASP A 152 -8.98 5.95 -5.39
CA ASP A 152 -8.83 4.90 -4.36
C ASP A 152 -7.99 5.33 -3.15
N PRO A 153 -8.33 6.43 -2.46
CA PRO A 153 -7.39 7.08 -1.55
C PRO A 153 -7.14 6.30 -0.26
N HIS A 154 -5.87 6.02 0.06
CA HIS A 154 -5.48 5.40 1.33
C HIS A 154 -4.60 6.32 2.18
N THR A 155 -4.85 6.32 3.49
CA THR A 155 -3.88 6.85 4.47
C THR A 155 -2.74 5.84 4.61
N ARG A 156 -1.54 6.24 4.19
CA ARG A 156 -0.34 5.38 4.21
C ARG A 156 0.79 5.96 5.06
N ILE A 157 0.65 7.20 5.51
CA ILE A 157 1.67 7.85 6.36
C ILE A 157 1.01 8.35 7.62
N ILE A 158 1.61 8.05 8.76
CA ILE A 158 1.04 8.36 10.07
C ILE A 158 2.08 8.84 11.07
N LYS A 159 1.62 9.60 12.07
CA LYS A 159 2.32 9.79 13.33
C LYS A 159 2.05 8.63 14.30
N LYS A 160 2.95 8.49 15.27
CA LYS A 160 2.76 7.57 16.41
C LYS A 160 1.42 7.81 17.11
N GLY A 161 0.74 6.72 17.46
CA GLY A 161 -0.57 6.75 18.13
C GLY A 161 -1.78 6.75 17.19
N ARG A 162 -1.56 6.69 15.87
CA ARG A 162 -2.60 6.38 14.89
C ARG A 162 -2.63 4.86 14.68
N HIS A 163 -3.84 4.31 14.65
CA HIS A 163 -4.09 2.87 14.53
C HIS A 163 -5.15 2.61 13.49
N PHE A 164 -5.06 1.45 12.84
CA PHE A 164 -6.12 0.91 12.02
C PHE A 164 -7.39 0.72 12.86
N ILE A 165 -8.53 0.92 12.20
CA ILE A 165 -9.87 0.64 12.70
C ILE A 165 -10.58 -0.33 11.75
N PRO A 166 -11.58 -1.10 12.22
CA PRO A 166 -12.33 -1.99 11.34
C PRO A 166 -13.17 -1.18 10.34
N LEU A 167 -13.07 -1.52 9.04
CA LEU A 167 -13.93 -0.93 8.00
C LEU A 167 -15.32 -1.59 7.98
N LEU A 168 -15.35 -2.89 8.28
CA LEU A 168 -16.53 -3.76 8.34
C LEU A 168 -16.67 -4.32 9.77
N GLU A 169 -17.90 -4.64 10.18
CA GLU A 169 -18.21 -5.09 11.55
C GLU A 169 -17.51 -6.41 11.93
N ASP A 170 -17.19 -7.25 10.95
CA ASP A 170 -16.48 -8.52 11.15
C ASP A 170 -14.96 -8.34 11.39
N GLY A 171 -14.47 -7.09 11.39
CA GLY A 171 -13.06 -6.77 11.59
C GLY A 171 -12.19 -6.97 10.35
N SER A 172 -12.76 -7.38 9.22
CA SER A 172 -12.05 -7.47 7.95
C SER A 172 -11.81 -6.08 7.35
N HIS A 173 -10.79 -5.98 6.48
CA HIS A 173 -10.41 -4.74 5.79
C HIS A 173 -10.06 -3.59 6.75
N PRO A 174 -9.08 -3.76 7.66
CA PRO A 174 -8.65 -2.67 8.53
C PRO A 174 -8.22 -1.43 7.72
N ILE A 175 -8.69 -0.25 8.11
CA ILE A 175 -8.32 1.02 7.48
C ILE A 175 -7.73 2.03 8.47
N LEU A 176 -6.88 2.91 7.95
CA LEU A 176 -6.48 4.13 8.63
C LEU A 176 -7.42 5.27 8.20
N GLU A 177 -8.49 5.47 8.95
CA GLU A 177 -9.50 6.46 8.63
C GLU A 177 -8.93 7.89 8.63
N PRO A 178 -9.03 8.64 7.51
CA PRO A 178 -8.59 10.03 7.46
C PRO A 178 -9.35 10.89 8.48
N THR A 179 -8.64 11.79 9.17
CA THR A 179 -9.26 12.81 10.03
C THR A 179 -9.26 14.16 9.32
N LYS A 180 -9.87 15.19 9.93
CA LYS A 180 -9.75 16.59 9.49
C LYS A 180 -8.30 17.12 9.47
N HIS A 181 -7.36 16.40 10.09
CA HIS A 181 -5.94 16.74 10.15
C HIS A 181 -5.07 15.91 9.20
N THR A 182 -5.68 14.97 8.48
CA THR A 182 -4.98 14.17 7.47
C THR A 182 -4.80 14.98 6.20
N VAL A 183 -3.55 15.19 5.79
CA VAL A 183 -3.24 15.89 4.53
C VAL A 183 -3.52 14.95 3.36
N CYS A 184 -4.07 15.48 2.27
CA CYS A 184 -4.44 14.68 1.10
C CYS A 184 -3.64 15.14 -0.12
N PHE A 185 -3.08 14.19 -0.87
CA PHE A 185 -2.37 14.48 -2.12
C PHE A 185 -2.84 13.58 -3.26
N HIS A 186 -3.28 14.22 -4.35
CA HIS A 186 -3.38 13.56 -5.65
C HIS A 186 -2.06 13.72 -6.39
N GLY A 187 -1.45 12.62 -6.83
CA GLY A 187 -0.21 12.65 -7.61
C GLY A 187 0.55 11.33 -7.62
N PRO A 188 1.71 11.29 -8.30
CA PRO A 188 2.45 10.06 -8.63
C PRO A 188 3.29 9.54 -7.45
N PHE A 189 2.66 9.30 -6.30
CA PHE A 189 3.38 8.97 -5.07
C PHE A 189 3.26 7.52 -4.66
N HIS A 190 2.15 6.86 -4.96
CA HIS A 190 1.82 5.53 -4.44
C HIS A 190 1.22 4.66 -5.55
N PHE A 191 1.85 3.51 -5.78
CA PHE A 191 1.52 2.61 -6.88
C PHE A 191 1.27 1.21 -6.33
N HIS A 192 0.36 0.47 -6.95
CA HIS A 192 0.05 -0.91 -6.58
C HIS A 192 0.34 -1.84 -7.77
N LEU A 193 1.21 -2.83 -7.55
CA LEU A 193 1.75 -3.72 -8.59
C LEU A 193 0.90 -4.96 -8.85
N LYS A 194 0.04 -5.31 -7.90
CA LYS A 194 -0.87 -6.46 -8.00
C LYS A 194 -1.69 -6.50 -9.28
N TYR A 195 -2.03 -5.32 -9.80
CA TYR A 195 -2.87 -5.12 -10.98
C TYR A 195 -2.10 -5.04 -12.30
N TYR A 196 -0.78 -5.16 -12.23
CA TYR A 196 0.05 -5.16 -13.41
C TYR A 196 -0.31 -6.36 -14.28
N HIS A 197 -0.43 -6.20 -15.60
CA HIS A 197 -1.03 -7.22 -16.46
C HIS A 197 -0.27 -8.56 -16.47
N LYS A 198 1.01 -8.54 -16.06
CA LYS A 198 1.85 -9.73 -15.91
C LYS A 198 1.80 -10.34 -14.51
N SER A 199 1.22 -9.64 -13.54
CA SER A 199 1.09 -10.11 -12.16
C SER A 199 0.26 -11.39 -12.08
N THR A 200 0.76 -12.37 -11.32
CA THR A 200 0.03 -13.61 -10.99
C THR A 200 -0.75 -13.49 -9.69
N LEU A 201 -0.68 -12.35 -8.99
CA LEU A 201 -1.37 -12.14 -7.72
C LEU A 201 -2.89 -12.05 -7.92
N PRO A 202 -3.67 -12.76 -7.11
CA PRO A 202 -5.13 -12.74 -7.18
C PRO A 202 -5.72 -11.41 -6.67
N ASN A 203 -6.55 -10.75 -7.47
CA ASN A 203 -7.30 -9.55 -7.13
C ASN A 203 -8.30 -9.80 -6.00
N TYR A 204 -8.10 -9.14 -4.85
CA TYR A 204 -9.05 -9.13 -3.74
C TYR A 204 -9.61 -7.74 -3.42
N SER A 205 -8.91 -6.68 -3.83
CA SER A 205 -9.31 -5.30 -3.48
C SER A 205 -10.34 -4.71 -4.45
N ILE A 206 -10.41 -5.20 -5.69
CA ILE A 206 -11.37 -4.74 -6.70
C ILE A 206 -12.47 -5.79 -6.87
N TYR A 207 -13.45 -5.77 -5.97
CA TYR A 207 -14.51 -6.78 -5.85
C TYR A 207 -15.36 -6.99 -7.12
N PHE A 208 -15.45 -5.99 -8.00
CA PHE A 208 -16.21 -6.06 -9.24
C PHE A 208 -15.45 -6.72 -10.40
N LEU A 209 -14.17 -6.98 -10.22
CA LEU A 209 -13.35 -7.75 -11.15
C LEU A 209 -13.23 -9.20 -10.68
N PRO A 210 -13.08 -10.16 -11.61
CA PRO A 210 -12.69 -11.52 -11.26
C PRO A 210 -11.42 -11.55 -10.41
N GLU A 211 -11.19 -12.66 -9.70
CA GLU A 211 -9.96 -12.86 -8.93
C GLU A 211 -8.70 -12.80 -9.82
N ARG A 212 -8.79 -13.28 -11.05
CA ARG A 212 -7.72 -13.16 -12.05
C ARG A 212 -8.26 -12.40 -13.26
N PRO A 213 -8.30 -11.06 -13.19
CA PRO A 213 -8.90 -10.27 -14.26
C PRO A 213 -8.07 -10.39 -15.53
N ARG A 214 -8.74 -10.59 -16.67
CA ARG A 214 -8.11 -10.53 -17.99
C ARG A 214 -8.13 -9.10 -18.51
N LYS A 215 -7.41 -8.86 -19.61
CA LYS A 215 -7.38 -7.55 -20.27
C LYS A 215 -8.77 -7.03 -20.58
N GLU A 216 -9.65 -7.89 -21.10
CA GLU A 216 -11.04 -7.58 -21.41
C GLU A 216 -11.88 -7.21 -20.17
N ASP A 217 -11.54 -7.73 -18.99
CA ASP A 217 -12.24 -7.41 -17.74
C ASP A 217 -11.86 -6.00 -17.24
N VAL A 218 -10.60 -5.59 -17.44
CA VAL A 218 -10.10 -4.28 -16.99
C VAL A 218 -10.23 -3.16 -18.02
N LEU A 219 -10.40 -3.50 -19.30
CA LEU A 219 -10.42 -2.55 -20.42
C LEU A 219 -11.31 -1.30 -20.19
N PRO A 220 -12.52 -1.39 -19.61
CA PRO A 220 -13.36 -0.21 -19.37
C PRO A 220 -12.76 0.80 -18.37
N TYR A 221 -11.89 0.30 -17.49
CA TYR A 221 -11.27 1.06 -16.39
C TYR A 221 -9.86 1.52 -16.72
N LEU A 222 -9.27 1.07 -17.84
CA LEU A 222 -7.94 1.49 -18.23
C LEU A 222 -7.93 2.98 -18.59
N ARG A 223 -6.95 3.70 -18.03
CA ARG A 223 -6.65 5.10 -18.36
C ARG A 223 -5.15 5.25 -18.58
N PRO A 224 -4.72 6.17 -19.47
CA PRO A 224 -3.32 6.56 -19.55
C PRO A 224 -2.87 7.15 -18.22
N LEU A 225 -1.65 6.84 -17.79
CA LEU A 225 -1.03 7.54 -16.67
C LEU A 225 -0.91 9.04 -17.03
N PRO A 226 -1.40 9.95 -16.17
CA PRO A 226 -1.36 11.38 -16.46
C PRO A 226 0.02 12.02 -16.19
N PHE A 227 1.03 11.20 -15.90
CA PHE A 227 2.39 11.61 -15.57
C PHE A 227 3.38 10.54 -16.02
N GLU A 228 4.66 10.91 -16.08
CA GLU A 228 5.74 9.94 -16.21
C GLU A 228 6.12 9.35 -14.86
N LEU A 229 6.39 8.05 -14.83
CA LEU A 229 6.94 7.41 -13.64
C LEU A 229 8.34 7.97 -13.33
N SER A 230 8.58 8.27 -12.06
CA SER A 230 9.88 8.74 -11.60
C SER A 230 10.93 7.63 -11.70
N ASN A 231 12.21 8.01 -11.80
CA ASN A 231 13.29 7.06 -12.07
C ASN A 231 13.45 5.97 -11.01
N ASP A 232 13.21 6.31 -9.75
CA ASP A 232 13.18 5.38 -8.61
C ASP A 232 12.04 4.37 -8.72
N VAL A 233 10.85 4.77 -9.17
CA VAL A 233 9.72 3.86 -9.42
C VAL A 233 10.02 2.95 -10.60
N LYS A 234 10.59 3.48 -11.69
CA LYS A 234 11.04 2.69 -12.85
C LYS A 234 12.12 1.67 -12.45
N LEU A 235 13.08 2.09 -11.63
CA LEU A 235 14.12 1.22 -11.11
C LEU A 235 13.52 0.09 -10.26
N ALA A 236 12.62 0.41 -9.33
CA ALA A 236 11.91 -0.59 -8.53
C ALA A 236 11.13 -1.58 -9.41
N LEU A 237 10.39 -1.10 -10.41
CA LEU A 237 9.67 -1.94 -11.36
C LEU A 237 10.58 -2.89 -12.14
N SER A 238 11.81 -2.46 -12.46
CA SER A 238 12.78 -3.28 -13.20
C SER A 238 13.34 -4.47 -12.39
N LEU A 239 13.15 -4.47 -11.07
CA LEU A 239 13.55 -5.59 -10.21
C LEU A 239 12.54 -6.75 -10.23
N VAL A 240 11.33 -6.53 -10.74
CA VAL A 240 10.30 -7.57 -10.83
C VAL A 240 10.53 -8.37 -12.12
N ASP A 241 10.83 -9.66 -11.97
CA ASP A 241 10.88 -10.60 -13.09
C ASP A 241 9.47 -11.03 -13.47
N TRP A 242 8.80 -10.16 -14.22
CA TRP A 242 7.41 -10.34 -14.65
C TRP A 242 7.17 -11.60 -15.49
N ASP A 243 8.20 -12.11 -16.16
CA ASP A 243 8.07 -13.26 -17.05
C ASP A 243 8.26 -14.60 -16.30
N ASN A 244 8.78 -14.56 -15.07
CA ASN A 244 9.00 -15.73 -14.21
C ASN A 244 8.30 -15.65 -12.85
N LEU A 245 7.18 -14.92 -12.76
CA LEU A 245 6.40 -14.86 -11.51
C LEU A 245 5.85 -16.24 -11.13
N PRO A 246 5.91 -16.63 -9.85
CA PRO A 246 5.36 -17.90 -9.39
C PRO A 246 3.84 -17.89 -9.51
N SER A 247 3.25 -19.08 -9.62
CA SER A 247 1.80 -19.22 -9.52
C SER A 247 1.36 -19.14 -8.06
N TYR A 248 0.69 -18.06 -7.70
CA TYR A 248 0.07 -17.94 -6.37
C TYR A 248 -1.21 -18.79 -6.31
N LYS A 249 -1.29 -19.65 -5.29
CA LYS A 249 -2.50 -20.43 -5.00
C LYS A 249 -3.63 -19.50 -4.59
N GLU A 250 -4.85 -19.93 -4.82
CA GLU A 250 -6.05 -19.24 -4.33
C GLU A 250 -5.97 -19.17 -2.80
N THR A 251 -5.93 -17.94 -2.30
CA THR A 251 -6.16 -17.68 -0.89
C THR A 251 -7.66 -17.50 -0.68
N PRO A 252 -8.25 -18.07 0.39
CA PRO A 252 -9.67 -17.90 0.71
C PRO A 252 -9.94 -16.48 1.22
N HIS A 253 -9.68 -15.46 0.39
CA HIS A 253 -10.09 -14.10 0.65
C HIS A 253 -11.47 -13.91 0.04
N HIS A 254 -12.46 -13.95 0.94
CA HIS A 254 -13.87 -13.63 0.71
C HIS A 254 -14.61 -14.60 -0.20
N SER A 255 -15.41 -15.48 0.41
CA SER A 255 -16.46 -16.28 -0.24
C SER A 255 -17.66 -15.43 -0.67
N SER A 256 -17.47 -14.13 -0.92
CA SER A 256 -18.55 -13.23 -1.36
C SER A 256 -18.75 -13.36 -2.87
N ASP A 257 -20.00 -13.46 -3.29
CA ASP A 257 -20.37 -13.44 -4.69
C ASP A 257 -19.92 -12.11 -5.32
N ARG A 258 -18.94 -12.18 -6.23
CA ARG A 258 -18.40 -11.00 -6.91
C ARG A 258 -19.44 -10.46 -7.89
N VAL A 259 -19.88 -9.21 -7.68
CA VAL A 259 -20.85 -8.54 -8.55
C VAL A 259 -20.11 -7.84 -9.69
N LYS A 260 -20.28 -8.33 -10.92
CA LYS A 260 -19.80 -7.64 -12.11
C LYS A 260 -20.70 -6.44 -12.39
N PHE A 261 -20.11 -5.23 -12.49
CA PHE A 261 -20.89 -4.06 -12.91
C PHE A 261 -21.28 -4.14 -14.37
N THR A 262 -22.47 -3.62 -14.66
CA THR A 262 -23.03 -3.57 -16.02
C THR A 262 -22.72 -2.25 -16.72
N ASP A 263 -22.45 -1.19 -15.96
CA ASP A 263 -22.05 0.14 -16.45
C ASP A 263 -20.70 0.57 -15.81
N PRO A 264 -19.68 0.96 -16.60
CA PRO A 264 -18.42 1.50 -16.09
C PRO A 264 -18.58 2.71 -15.15
N GLY A 265 -19.67 3.47 -15.26
CA GLY A 265 -20.01 4.54 -14.32
C GLY A 265 -20.26 4.05 -12.89
N GLU A 266 -20.67 2.79 -12.71
CA GLU A 266 -20.89 2.18 -11.39
C GLU A 266 -19.57 2.01 -10.61
N ALA A 267 -18.43 1.90 -11.28
CA ALA A 267 -17.12 1.79 -10.62
C ALA A 267 -16.59 3.13 -10.07
N LEU A 268 -17.28 4.24 -10.35
CA LEU A 268 -16.97 5.56 -9.79
C LEU A 268 -17.61 5.79 -8.42
N ILE A 269 -18.50 4.90 -7.98
CA ILE A 269 -19.21 4.99 -6.70
C ILE A 269 -18.57 4.00 -5.71
N HIS A 270 -18.18 4.47 -4.53
CA HIS A 270 -17.63 3.62 -3.47
C HIS A 270 -18.62 2.50 -3.12
N PRO A 271 -18.19 1.23 -2.92
CA PRO A 271 -19.07 0.17 -2.39
C PRO A 271 -19.89 0.54 -1.16
N LYS A 272 -19.37 1.38 -0.25
CA LYS A 272 -20.10 1.82 0.95
C LYS A 272 -21.24 2.80 0.66
N ASP A 273 -21.15 3.52 -0.45
CA ASP A 273 -22.13 4.51 -0.89
C ASP A 273 -23.15 3.92 -1.88
N LYS A 274 -22.93 2.67 -2.31
CA LYS A 274 -23.94 1.87 -2.99
C LYS A 274 -24.90 1.39 -1.92
N ASN A 275 -26.00 2.12 -1.73
CA ASN A 275 -27.16 1.61 -1.02
C ASN A 275 -27.61 0.31 -1.71
N ILE A 276 -27.17 -0.83 -1.18
CA ILE A 276 -27.73 -2.17 -1.43
C ILE A 276 -28.54 -2.53 -0.19
#